data_AF-A0A7S0ZGX7-F1
#
_entry.id   AF-A0A7S0ZGX7-F1
#
_cell.length_a   1.000
_cell.length_b   1.000
_cell.length_c   1.000
_cell.angle_alpha   90.00
_cell.angle_beta   90.00
_cell.angle_gamma   90.00
#
_symmetry.space_group_name_H-M   'P 1'
#
loop_
_entity.id
_entity.type
_entity.pdbx_description
1 polymer ?
#
loop_
_entity_poly.entity_id
_entity_poly.type
_entity_poly.pdbx_seq_one_letter_code
_entity_poly.pdbx_strand_id
1 'polypeptide(L)'
;HSLARLLSLYNVRLRYVGPESLRMPEDVLADVAARGVEQSEHQKLEELLRETDVLYVTRVQKERFTSLEEYEQVRLKYVITPKMLTRAKDNMIIMHPLPRVGEISPDVDSDPRAVYFRQMEYGLFVRMALLAMVL
;
A
#
# COMPACT_ATOMS: atom_id res chain seq x y z
N HIS A 1 1.70 5.03 -7.33
CA HIS A 1 1.04 5.79 -8.42
C HIS A 1 0.46 4.84 -9.47
N SER A 2 1.27 4.04 -10.18
CA SER A 2 0.79 3.15 -11.26
C SER A 2 -0.32 2.20 -10.83
N LEU A 3 -0.26 1.64 -9.61
CA LEU A 3 -1.32 0.79 -9.07
C LEU A 3 -2.66 1.53 -8.94
N ALA A 4 -2.68 2.77 -8.45
CA ALA A 4 -3.90 3.57 -8.33
C ALA A 4 -4.53 3.84 -9.71
N ARG A 5 -3.69 4.21 -10.70
CA ARG A 5 -4.12 4.38 -12.09
C ARG A 5 -4.68 3.09 -12.70
N LEU A 6 -4.03 1.95 -12.48
CA LEU A 6 -4.53 0.66 -12.97
C LEU A 6 -5.86 0.27 -12.31
N LEU A 7 -5.96 0.46 -10.99
CA LEU A 7 -7.16 0.16 -10.22
C LEU A 7 -8.36 1.04 -10.62
N SER A 8 -8.10 2.23 -11.20
CA SER A 8 -9.17 3.08 -11.74
C SER A 8 -9.97 2.46 -12.90
N LEU A 9 -9.50 1.34 -13.45
CA LEU A 9 -10.21 0.54 -14.45
C LEU A 9 -11.20 -0.46 -13.84
N TYR A 10 -11.29 -0.53 -12.51
CA TYR A 10 -12.13 -1.46 -11.77
C TYR A 10 -13.08 -0.70 -10.84
N ASN A 11 -14.16 -1.38 -10.42
CA ASN A 11 -15.09 -0.83 -9.43
C ASN A 11 -14.52 -0.96 -8.01
N VAL A 12 -13.73 0.01 -7.60
CA VAL A 12 -13.06 0.05 -6.30
C VAL A 12 -13.23 1.40 -5.62
N ARG A 13 -12.91 1.47 -4.33
CA ARG A 13 -12.73 2.71 -3.57
C ARG A 13 -11.29 2.78 -3.09
N LEU A 14 -10.61 3.91 -3.32
CA LEU A 14 -9.22 4.10 -2.88
C LEU A 14 -9.19 4.96 -1.61
N ARG A 15 -8.42 4.49 -0.62
CA ARG A 15 -8.16 5.22 0.64
C ARG A 15 -6.66 5.39 0.78
N TYR A 16 -6.21 6.63 0.86
CA TYR A 16 -4.80 6.96 1.01
C TYR A 16 -4.51 7.26 2.48
N VAL A 17 -3.49 6.62 3.04
CA VAL A 17 -3.08 6.81 4.44
C VAL A 17 -1.62 7.19 4.49
N GLY A 18 -1.33 8.38 5.04
CA GLY A 18 0.03 8.87 5.13
C GLY A 18 0.13 10.26 5.77
N PRO A 19 1.35 10.74 6.03
CA PRO A 19 1.57 12.09 6.49
C PRO A 19 1.27 13.10 5.38
N GLU A 20 0.93 14.33 5.76
CA GLU A 20 0.61 15.41 4.82
C GLU A 20 1.75 15.72 3.84
N SER A 21 3.01 15.54 4.26
CA SER A 21 4.19 15.72 3.41
C SER A 21 4.36 14.64 2.33
N LEU A 22 3.66 13.50 2.42
CA LEU A 22 3.75 12.39 1.46
C LEU A 22 2.39 12.04 0.85
N ARG A 23 1.53 13.03 0.64
CA ARG A 23 0.23 12.84 -0.02
C ARG A 23 0.39 12.30 -1.44
N MET A 24 -0.66 11.66 -1.94
CA MET A 24 -0.73 11.24 -3.34
C MET A 24 -0.63 12.47 -4.24
N PRO A 25 0.22 12.47 -5.29
CA PRO A 25 0.32 13.60 -6.20
C PRO A 25 -1.03 13.93 -6.88
N GLU A 26 -1.28 15.23 -7.05
CA GLU A 26 -2.53 15.77 -7.62
C GLU A 26 -2.82 15.23 -9.03
N ASP A 27 -1.80 15.00 -9.86
CA ASP A 27 -1.97 14.43 -11.20
C ASP A 27 -2.54 13.00 -11.13
N VAL A 28 -2.10 12.21 -10.15
CA VAL A 28 -2.61 10.84 -9.94
C VAL A 28 -4.05 10.89 -9.40
N LEU A 29 -4.34 11.80 -8.46
CA LEU A 29 -5.69 11.98 -7.93
C LEU A 29 -6.67 12.39 -9.03
N ALA A 30 -6.26 13.31 -9.90
CA ALA A 30 -7.05 13.76 -11.06
C ALA A 30 -7.29 12.62 -12.06
N ASP A 31 -6.27 11.82 -12.39
CA ASP A 31 -6.42 10.67 -13.30
C ASP A 31 -7.43 9.64 -12.77
N VAL A 32 -7.41 9.37 -11.48
CA VAL A 32 -8.34 8.44 -10.83
C VAL A 32 -9.75 9.05 -10.75
N ALA A 33 -9.85 10.34 -10.43
CA ALA A 33 -11.14 11.05 -10.35
C ALA A 33 -11.83 11.13 -11.72
N ALA A 34 -11.07 11.32 -12.81
CA ALA A 34 -11.58 11.33 -14.17
C ALA A 34 -12.25 10.00 -14.58
N ARG A 35 -11.96 8.90 -13.85
CA ARG A 35 -12.57 7.58 -14.02
C ARG A 35 -13.76 7.33 -13.10
N GLY A 36 -14.13 8.31 -12.26
CA GLY A 36 -15.27 8.23 -11.34
C GLY A 36 -15.02 7.35 -10.11
N VAL A 37 -13.78 6.98 -9.81
CA VAL A 37 -13.44 6.18 -8.62
C VAL A 37 -13.45 7.06 -7.38
N GLU A 38 -14.13 6.59 -6.32
CA GLU A 38 -14.18 7.29 -5.05
C GLU A 38 -12.83 7.25 -4.33
N GLN A 39 -12.39 8.42 -3.85
CA GLN A 39 -11.10 8.63 -3.22
C GLN A 39 -11.26 9.34 -1.88
N SER A 40 -10.45 8.96 -0.90
CA SER A 40 -10.38 9.66 0.39
C SER A 40 -8.98 9.60 0.98
N GLU A 41 -8.60 10.63 1.73
CA GLU A 41 -7.30 10.75 2.38
C GLU A 41 -7.45 10.76 3.89
N HIS A 42 -6.57 10.05 4.59
CA HIS A 42 -6.67 9.82 6.03
C HIS A 42 -5.29 9.87 6.68
N GLN A 43 -5.25 10.30 7.94
CA GLN A 43 -4.01 10.32 8.72
C GLN A 43 -3.85 9.11 9.65
N LYS A 44 -4.91 8.33 9.88
CA LYS A 44 -4.92 7.18 10.78
C LYS A 44 -5.44 5.95 10.06
N LEU A 45 -4.82 4.81 10.32
CA LEU A 45 -5.14 3.56 9.63
C LEU A 45 -6.22 2.75 10.38
N GLU A 46 -6.20 2.80 11.71
CA GLU A 46 -6.90 1.88 12.60
C GLU A 46 -8.41 1.86 12.41
N GLU A 47 -9.01 3.01 12.06
CA GLU A 47 -10.44 3.15 11.83
C GLU A 47 -10.85 2.56 10.47
N LEU A 48 -9.95 2.58 9.50
CA LEU A 48 -10.21 2.11 8.14
C LEU A 48 -10.07 0.59 8.00
N LEU A 49 -9.28 -0.05 8.86
CA LEU A 49 -9.00 -1.50 8.78
C LEU A 49 -10.27 -2.36 8.77
N ARG A 50 -11.36 -1.90 9.41
CA ARG A 50 -12.66 -2.61 9.43
C ARG A 50 -13.34 -2.65 8.08
N GLU A 51 -13.01 -1.73 7.19
CA GLU A 51 -13.64 -1.55 5.88
C GLU A 51 -12.68 -1.88 4.73
N THR A 52 -11.38 -2.00 4.99
CA THR A 52 -10.36 -2.31 4.00
C THR A 52 -10.33 -3.79 3.63
N ASP A 53 -10.38 -4.09 2.33
CA ASP A 53 -10.21 -5.46 1.79
C ASP A 53 -8.75 -5.74 1.38
N VAL A 54 -8.02 -4.73 0.90
CA VAL A 54 -6.61 -4.82 0.52
C VAL A 54 -5.82 -3.71 1.19
N LEU A 55 -4.94 -4.06 2.12
CA LEU A 55 -4.00 -3.12 2.72
C LEU A 55 -2.68 -3.18 1.94
N TYR A 56 -2.47 -2.20 1.05
CA TYR A 56 -1.23 -2.08 0.28
C TYR A 56 -0.27 -1.12 0.97
N VAL A 57 0.72 -1.68 1.67
CA VAL A 57 1.68 -0.93 2.48
C VAL A 57 2.91 -0.58 1.61
N THR A 58 3.53 0.56 1.87
CA THR A 58 4.77 0.97 1.20
C THR A 58 5.79 1.51 2.19
N ARG A 59 7.08 1.22 1.96
CA ARG A 59 8.17 1.88 2.67
C ARG A 59 8.14 3.39 2.48
N VAL A 60 8.49 4.12 3.53
CA VAL A 60 8.86 5.54 3.41
C VAL A 60 10.19 5.61 2.66
N GLN A 61 10.20 6.32 1.54
CA GLN A 61 11.38 6.45 0.68
C GLN A 61 12.29 7.55 1.25
N LYS A 62 13.34 7.16 1.98
CA LYS A 62 14.34 8.08 2.56
C LYS A 62 14.89 9.06 1.53
N GLU A 63 15.06 8.59 0.29
CA GLU A 63 15.54 9.36 -0.84
C GLU A 63 14.65 10.56 -1.25
N ARG A 64 13.43 10.68 -0.71
CA ARG A 64 12.51 11.81 -0.97
C ARG A 64 12.63 12.98 0.01
N PHE A 65 13.42 12.83 1.07
CA PHE A 65 13.54 13.82 2.12
C PHE A 65 14.82 14.65 1.97
N THR A 66 14.71 15.95 2.23
CA THR A 66 15.85 16.88 2.21
C THR A 66 16.61 16.88 3.55
N SER A 67 15.94 16.53 4.66
CA SER A 67 16.53 16.33 5.97
C SER A 67 16.33 14.91 6.48
N LEU A 68 17.37 14.37 7.12
CA LEU A 68 17.29 13.09 7.82
C LEU A 68 16.29 13.14 8.99
N GLU A 69 16.19 14.28 9.67
CA GLU A 69 15.27 14.45 10.80
C GLU A 69 13.82 14.33 10.36
N GLU A 70 13.45 14.94 9.22
CA GLU A 70 12.10 14.84 8.65
C GLU A 70 11.75 13.38 8.32
N TYR A 71 12.69 12.65 7.72
CA TYR A 71 12.54 11.21 7.46
C TYR A 71 12.33 10.41 8.75
N GLU A 72 13.16 10.64 9.77
CA GLU A 72 13.07 9.91 11.04
C GLU A 72 11.73 10.14 11.77
N GLN A 73 11.14 11.34 11.63
CA GLN A 73 9.81 11.66 12.21
C GLN A 73 8.65 10.86 11.58
N VAL A 74 8.78 10.43 10.32
CA VAL A 74 7.68 9.80 9.58
C VAL A 74 7.89 8.32 9.25
N ARG A 75 9.14 7.84 9.18
CA ARG A 75 9.49 6.51 8.67
C ARG A 75 8.80 5.33 9.37
N LEU A 76 8.48 5.47 10.66
CA LEU A 76 7.83 4.44 11.48
C LEU A 76 6.54 4.97 12.13
N LYS A 77 5.94 6.01 11.56
CA LYS A 77 4.64 6.52 12.04
C LYS A 77 3.50 5.55 11.75
N TYR A 78 3.64 4.73 10.70
CA TYR A 78 2.65 3.75 10.26
C TYR A 78 3.26 2.35 10.25
N VAL A 79 3.36 1.72 11.42
CA VAL A 79 3.88 0.36 11.57
C VAL A 79 2.73 -0.63 11.72
N ILE A 80 2.62 -1.57 10.79
CA ILE A 80 1.63 -2.64 10.85
C ILE A 80 2.08 -3.68 11.87
N THR A 81 1.23 -3.92 12.88
CA THR A 81 1.48 -4.88 13.96
C THR A 81 0.33 -5.88 14.09
N PRO A 82 0.55 -7.08 14.66
CA PRO A 82 -0.53 -8.04 14.93
C PRO A 82 -1.68 -7.43 15.74
N LYS A 83 -1.36 -6.56 16.71
CA LYS A 83 -2.37 -5.85 17.52
C LYS A 83 -3.29 -4.99 16.67
N MET A 84 -2.78 -4.28 15.66
CA MET A 84 -3.62 -3.49 14.75
C MET A 84 -4.52 -4.38 13.90
N LEU A 85 -3.98 -5.51 13.44
CA LEU A 85 -4.69 -6.45 12.57
C LEU A 85 -5.84 -7.18 13.28
N THR A 86 -5.95 -7.10 14.60
CA THR A 86 -7.15 -7.54 15.35
C THR A 86 -8.42 -6.75 14.99
N ARG A 87 -8.26 -5.55 14.42
CA ARG A 87 -9.37 -4.70 13.96
C ARG A 87 -9.67 -4.84 12.47
N ALA A 88 -8.83 -5.55 11.73
CA ALA A 88 -8.99 -5.75 10.30
C ALA A 88 -10.00 -6.85 10.01
N LYS A 89 -10.61 -6.80 8.81
CA LYS A 89 -11.48 -7.90 8.37
C LYS A 89 -10.71 -9.23 8.32
N ASP A 90 -11.41 -10.33 8.56
CA ASP A 90 -10.83 -11.68 8.51
C ASP A 90 -10.38 -12.04 7.09
N ASN A 91 -11.10 -11.55 6.07
CA ASN A 91 -10.81 -11.78 4.65
C ASN A 91 -9.95 -10.68 3.99
N MET A 92 -9.44 -9.71 4.75
CA MET A 92 -8.51 -8.71 4.23
C MET A 92 -7.19 -9.36 3.83
N ILE A 93 -6.50 -8.84 2.81
CA ILE A 93 -5.10 -9.20 2.52
C ILE A 93 -4.15 -8.01 2.74
N ILE A 94 -2.90 -8.32 3.10
CA ILE A 94 -1.81 -7.36 3.29
C ILE A 94 -0.79 -7.56 2.18
N MET A 95 -0.56 -6.52 1.40
CA MET A 95 0.37 -6.48 0.27
C MET A 95 1.48 -5.48 0.53
N HIS A 96 2.65 -5.73 -0.06
CA HIS A 96 3.81 -4.85 0.07
C HIS A 96 4.75 -5.08 -1.13
N PRO A 97 5.24 -4.02 -1.80
CA PRO A 97 6.11 -4.17 -2.99
C PRO A 97 7.51 -4.68 -2.66
N LEU A 98 7.93 -4.59 -1.39
CA LEU A 98 9.26 -4.92 -0.87
C LEU A 98 10.39 -4.07 -1.48
N PRO A 99 11.59 -4.02 -0.86
CA PRO A 99 11.90 -4.51 0.50
C PRO A 99 11.17 -3.70 1.57
N ARG A 100 10.88 -4.33 2.72
CA ARG A 100 10.39 -3.62 3.92
C ARG A 100 11.54 -3.24 4.84
N VAL A 101 11.40 -2.15 5.58
CA VAL A 101 12.45 -1.63 6.49
C VAL A 101 12.00 -1.69 7.96
N GLY A 102 10.72 -1.49 8.23
CA GLY A 102 10.15 -1.55 9.58
C GLY A 102 8.67 -1.18 9.66
N GLU A 103 8.07 -0.78 8.54
CA GLU A 103 6.66 -0.45 8.38
C GLU A 103 5.72 -1.66 8.53
N ILE A 104 6.24 -2.89 8.53
CA ILE A 104 5.49 -4.11 8.87
C ILE A 104 6.33 -4.91 9.86
N SER A 105 5.80 -5.19 11.05
CA SER A 105 6.46 -6.04 12.05
C SER A 105 6.69 -7.44 11.49
N PRO A 106 7.86 -8.08 11.72
CA PRO A 106 8.10 -9.47 11.37
C PRO A 106 7.05 -10.45 11.93
N ASP A 107 6.45 -10.15 13.08
CA ASP A 107 5.40 -10.99 13.68
C ASP A 107 4.16 -11.14 12.78
N VAL A 108 3.95 -10.19 11.87
CA VAL A 108 2.86 -10.21 10.87
C VAL A 108 3.08 -11.28 9.80
N ASP A 109 4.30 -11.78 9.62
CA ASP A 109 4.60 -12.81 8.60
C ASP A 109 3.83 -14.11 8.80
N SER A 110 3.48 -14.40 10.06
CA SER A 110 2.70 -15.57 10.43
C SER A 110 1.19 -15.41 10.20
N ASP A 111 0.71 -14.18 9.96
CA ASP A 111 -0.70 -13.90 9.70
C ASP A 111 -1.08 -14.42 8.31
N PRO A 112 -2.13 -15.26 8.17
CA PRO A 112 -2.54 -15.83 6.88
C PRO A 112 -2.93 -14.76 5.84
N ARG A 113 -3.24 -13.54 6.28
CA ARG A 113 -3.56 -12.39 5.44
C ARG A 113 -2.31 -11.73 4.85
N ALA A 114 -1.12 -12.01 5.38
CA ALA A 114 0.15 -11.48 4.87
C ALA A 114 0.52 -12.18 3.56
N VAL A 115 0.30 -11.53 2.41
CA VAL A 115 0.49 -12.15 1.09
C VAL A 115 1.67 -11.60 0.30
N TYR A 116 2.45 -10.67 0.86
CA TYR A 116 3.55 -10.01 0.14
C TYR A 116 4.66 -10.95 -0.34
N PHE A 117 4.90 -12.10 0.30
CA PHE A 117 5.82 -13.10 -0.23
C PHE A 117 5.24 -13.84 -1.45
N ARG A 118 3.97 -14.27 -1.38
CA ARG A 118 3.26 -14.84 -2.54
C ARG A 118 3.15 -13.85 -3.70
N GLN A 119 2.94 -12.57 -3.39
CA GLN A 119 2.93 -11.48 -4.36
C GLN A 119 4.25 -11.40 -5.15
N MET A 120 5.40 -11.62 -4.51
CA MET A 120 6.70 -11.62 -5.21
C MET A 120 6.82 -12.77 -6.19
N GLU A 121 6.37 -13.97 -5.79
CA GLU A 121 6.33 -15.14 -6.66
C GLU A 121 5.44 -14.90 -7.88
N TYR A 122 4.26 -14.30 -7.70
CA TYR A 122 3.38 -13.93 -8.82
C TYR A 122 4.03 -12.94 -9.78
N GLY A 123 4.95 -12.09 -9.30
CA GLY A 123 5.74 -11.21 -10.14
C GLY A 123 6.63 -11.96 -11.14
N LEU A 124 7.11 -13.17 -10.84
CA LEU A 124 7.85 -14.00 -11.80
C LEU A 124 6.95 -14.42 -12.95
N PHE A 125 5.81 -15.03 -12.63
CA PHE A 125 4.88 -15.57 -13.63
C PHE A 125 4.27 -14.47 -14.51
N VAL A 126 3.89 -13.33 -13.93
CA VAL A 126 3.37 -12.19 -14.69
C VAL A 126 4.42 -11.70 -15.69
N ARG A 127 5.70 -11.60 -15.30
CA ARG A 127 6.77 -11.17 -16.21
C ARG A 127 7.06 -12.19 -17.31
N MET A 128 7.03 -13.50 -16.98
CA MET A 128 7.16 -14.55 -17.99
C MET A 128 6.05 -14.45 -19.04
N ALA A 129 4.79 -14.29 -18.61
CA ALA A 129 3.66 -14.11 -19.51
C ALA A 129 3.80 -12.85 -20.38
N LEU A 130 4.21 -11.72 -19.78
CA LEU A 130 4.45 -10.47 -20.52
C LEU A 130 5.52 -10.64 -21.60
N LEU A 131 6.64 -11.30 -21.29
CA LEU A 131 7.71 -11.56 -22.26
C LEU A 131 7.23 -12.48 -23.39
N ALA A 132 6.48 -13.53 -23.06
CA ALA A 132 5.93 -14.46 -24.05
C ALA A 132 4.84 -13.84 -24.95
N MET A 133 4.21 -12.74 -24.54
CA MET A 133 3.23 -12.02 -25.35
C MET A 133 3.85 -10.97 -26.27
N VAL A 134 5.01 -10.43 -25.90
CA VAL A 134 5.69 -9.35 -26.63
C VAL A 134 6.70 -9.90 -27.64
N LEU A 135 7.30 -11.06 -27.35
CA LEU A 135 8.23 -11.79 -28.21
C LEU A 135 7.50 -12.82 -29.06
#